data_AF-K0G9A1-F1
#
_entry.id   AF-K0G9A1-F1
#
_cell.length_a   1.000
_cell.length_b   1.000
_cell.length_c   1.000
_cell.angle_alpha   90.00
_cell.angle_beta   90.00
_cell.angle_gamma   90.00
#
_symmetry.space_group_name_H-M   'P 1'
#
loop_
_entity.id
_entity.type
_entity.pdbx_description
1 polymer ?
#
loop_
_entity_poly.entity_id
_entity_poly.type
_entity_poly.pdbx_seq_one_letter_code
_entity_poly.pdbx_strand_id
1 'polypeptide(L)'
;MFIYWYIWATIVVMNLINLPKNKGGEIFLLIFSAFIFIFIGGRFEVGGDWFSYLYIFDLYKADNFFKVAGSSEYGYGFFNWLAHQLNYSISFVNFVCAFCLIIGFYQLSRQFKHLFLAFLIAFSYTIIAVGMGYTRQSAAIGLVCYAFSNLICTKPEEMEIFRVDCPCLFIS
;
A
#
# COMPACT_ATOMS: atom_id res chain seq x y z
N MET A 1 -10.52 17.73 -6.11
CA MET A 1 -9.16 18.19 -6.47
C MET A 1 -8.43 18.89 -5.32
N PHE A 2 -9.06 19.84 -4.60
CA PHE A 2 -8.42 20.51 -3.46
C PHE A 2 -7.90 19.58 -2.36
N ILE A 3 -8.59 18.46 -2.11
CA ILE A 3 -8.16 17.48 -1.09
C ILE A 3 -6.74 16.95 -1.32
N TYR A 4 -6.35 16.67 -2.57
CA TYR A 4 -5.00 16.18 -2.88
C TYR A 4 -3.92 17.22 -2.54
N TRP A 5 -4.20 18.50 -2.80
CA TRP A 5 -3.30 19.61 -2.46
C TRP A 5 -3.15 19.77 -0.95
N TYR A 6 -4.22 19.63 -0.17
CA TYR A 6 -4.15 19.68 1.30
C TYR A 6 -3.32 18.53 1.89
N ILE A 7 -3.48 17.32 1.34
CA ILE A 7 -2.70 16.17 1.78
C ILE A 7 -1.22 16.38 1.44
N TRP A 8 -0.92 16.80 0.21
CA TRP A 8 0.45 17.11 -0.20
C TRP A 8 1.10 18.18 0.67
N ALA A 9 0.40 19.30 0.91
CA ALA A 9 0.88 20.39 1.73
C ALA A 9 1.17 19.93 3.17
N THR A 10 0.31 19.08 3.74
CA THR A 10 0.54 18.48 5.06
C THR A 10 1.84 17.67 5.08
N ILE A 11 2.07 16.82 4.08
CA ILE A 11 3.29 16.00 3.99
C ILE A 11 4.53 16.90 3.87
N VAL A 12 4.47 17.96 3.06
CA VAL A 12 5.59 18.90 2.88
C VAL A 12 5.90 19.62 4.20
N VAL A 13 4.89 20.19 4.87
CA VAL A 13 5.06 20.88 6.14
C VAL A 13 5.66 19.96 7.20
N MET A 14 5.20 18.71 7.30
CA MET A 14 5.72 17.75 8.27
C MET A 14 7.17 17.33 7.99
N ASN A 15 7.59 17.30 6.73
CA ASN A 15 8.99 17.13 6.37
C ASN A 15 9.83 18.36 6.72
N LEU A 16 9.36 19.58 6.43
CA LEU A 16 10.09 20.82 6.72
C LEU A 16 10.31 21.04 8.22
N ILE A 17 9.31 20.70 9.05
CA ILE A 17 9.40 20.78 10.51
C ILE A 17 10.30 19.66 11.08
N ASN A 18 10.69 18.67 10.27
CA ASN A 18 11.46 17.51 10.69
C ASN A 18 10.83 16.81 11.90
N LEU A 19 9.56 16.40 11.76
CA LEU A 19 8.80 15.79 12.84
C LEU A 19 9.65 14.75 13.60
N PRO A 20 9.89 14.95 14.91
CA PRO A 20 10.84 14.13 15.65
C PRO A 20 10.33 12.69 15.77
N LYS A 21 11.27 11.74 15.75
CA LYS A 21 11.03 10.32 16.06
C LYS A 21 10.82 10.08 17.55
N ASN A 22 9.81 10.74 18.13
CA ASN A 22 9.33 10.49 19.48
C ASN A 22 7.93 9.87 19.43
N LYS A 23 7.39 9.48 20.59
CA LYS A 23 6.04 8.90 20.68
C LYS A 23 4.96 9.78 20.02
N GLY A 24 5.07 11.10 20.15
CA GLY A 24 4.12 12.04 19.54
C GLY A 24 4.18 12.03 18.01
N GLY A 25 5.39 12.03 17.43
CA GLY A 25 5.59 11.96 15.98
C GLY A 25 5.13 10.64 15.39
N GLU A 26 5.38 9.52 16.08
CA GLU A 26 4.88 8.21 15.66
C GLU A 26 3.35 8.10 15.74
N ILE A 27 2.73 8.64 16.80
CA ILE A 27 1.26 8.73 16.90
C ILE A 27 0.69 9.57 15.77
N PHE A 28 1.30 10.71 15.46
CA PHE A 28 0.85 11.55 14.36
C PHE A 28 0.99 10.85 13.00
N LEU A 29 2.10 10.15 12.77
CA LEU A 29 2.28 9.32 11.57
C LEU A 29 1.21 8.22 11.47
N LEU A 30 0.87 7.57 12.59
CA LEU A 30 -0.19 6.55 12.64
C LEU A 30 -1.55 7.15 12.27
N ILE A 31 -1.92 8.28 12.87
CA ILE A 31 -3.17 8.99 12.58
C ILE A 31 -3.22 9.41 11.11
N PHE A 32 -2.12 9.97 10.59
CA PHE A 32 -2.02 10.34 9.19
C PHE A 32 -2.16 9.13 8.26
N SER A 33 -1.48 8.02 8.58
CA SER A 33 -1.57 6.77 7.82
C SER A 33 -3.00 6.21 7.83
N ALA A 34 -3.67 6.23 8.98
CA ALA A 34 -5.07 5.83 9.10
C ALA A 34 -6.01 6.71 8.27
N PHE A 35 -5.76 8.03 8.24
CA PHE A 35 -6.48 8.95 7.36
C PHE A 35 -6.30 8.60 5.88
N ILE A 36 -5.06 8.36 5.43
CA ILE A 36 -4.79 7.98 4.03
C ILE A 36 -5.42 6.61 3.70
N PHE A 37 -5.41 5.66 4.63
CA PHE A 37 -6.08 4.37 4.48
C PHE A 37 -7.58 4.54 4.20
N ILE A 38 -8.27 5.37 4.98
CA ILE A 38 -9.70 5.67 4.75
C ILE A 38 -9.89 6.38 3.42
N PHE A 39 -9.02 7.34 3.09
CA PHE A 39 -9.08 8.10 1.83
C PHE A 39 -8.97 7.20 0.59
N ILE A 40 -8.03 6.23 0.59
CA ILE A 40 -7.85 5.29 -0.53
C ILE A 40 -8.93 4.21 -0.53
N GLY A 41 -9.22 3.60 0.63
CA GLY A 41 -10.19 2.51 0.74
C GLY A 41 -11.62 2.96 0.45
N GLY A 42 -11.95 4.19 0.83
CA GLY A 42 -13.24 4.84 0.56
C GLY A 42 -13.38 5.40 -0.85
N ARG A 43 -12.45 5.11 -1.77
CA ARG A 43 -12.58 5.57 -3.15
C ARG A 43 -13.84 4.99 -3.81
N PHE A 44 -14.62 5.85 -4.43
CA PHE A 44 -15.82 5.49 -5.19
C PHE A 44 -15.76 6.16 -6.55
N GLU A 45 -15.77 5.37 -7.62
CA GLU A 45 -15.70 5.87 -9.01
C GLU A 45 -14.47 6.75 -9.29
N VAL A 46 -13.35 6.48 -8.61
CA VAL A 46 -12.07 7.15 -8.83
C VAL A 46 -11.11 6.22 -9.56
N GLY A 47 -10.39 6.77 -10.54
CA GLY A 47 -9.41 6.04 -11.36
C GLY A 47 -9.98 5.60 -12.70
N GLY A 48 -9.14 5.61 -13.74
CA GLY A 48 -9.55 5.22 -15.10
C GLY A 48 -9.86 3.73 -15.24
N ASP A 49 -9.50 2.92 -14.25
CA ASP A 49 -9.67 1.47 -14.20
C ASP A 49 -10.83 1.02 -13.29
N TRP A 50 -11.60 1.95 -12.73
CA TRP A 50 -12.72 1.64 -11.83
C TRP A 50 -13.72 0.64 -12.46
N PHE A 51 -14.19 0.92 -13.68
CA PHE A 51 -15.15 0.07 -14.38
C PHE A 51 -14.56 -1.30 -14.73
N SER A 52 -13.27 -1.36 -15.06
CA SER A 52 -12.57 -2.62 -15.30
C SER A 52 -12.56 -3.49 -14.04
N TYR A 53 -12.31 -2.89 -12.88
CA TYR A 53 -12.34 -3.60 -11.61
C TYR A 53 -13.75 -4.00 -11.18
N LEU A 54 -14.76 -3.18 -11.46
CA LEU A 54 -16.16 -3.54 -11.22
C LEU A 54 -16.58 -4.73 -12.08
N TYR A 55 -16.19 -4.74 -13.36
CA TYR A 55 -16.42 -5.88 -14.25
C TYR A 55 -15.74 -7.16 -13.76
N ILE A 56 -14.48 -7.07 -13.32
CA ILE A 56 -13.75 -8.20 -12.72
C ILE A 56 -14.46 -8.68 -11.44
N PHE A 57 -14.91 -7.76 -10.59
CA PHE A 57 -15.65 -8.07 -9.38
C PHE A 57 -16.95 -8.82 -9.70
N ASP A 58 -17.72 -8.36 -10.67
CA ASP A 58 -18.97 -8.99 -11.09
C ASP A 58 -18.77 -10.35 -11.76
N LEU A 59 -17.69 -10.54 -12.53
CA LEU A 59 -17.31 -11.84 -13.08
C LEU A 59 -17.11 -12.89 -11.96
N TYR A 60 -16.48 -12.49 -10.86
CA TYR A 60 -16.24 -13.37 -9.72
C TYR A 60 -17.49 -13.68 -8.88
N LYS A 61 -18.63 -13.04 -9.16
CA LYS A 61 -19.91 -13.31 -8.49
C LYS A 61 -20.49 -14.69 -8.83
N ALA A 62 -20.22 -15.18 -10.05
CA ALA A 62 -20.85 -16.39 -10.60
C ALA A 62 -19.92 -17.62 -10.65
N ASP A 63 -18.62 -17.44 -10.36
CA ASP A 63 -17.63 -18.49 -10.54
C ASP A 63 -17.33 -19.25 -9.23
N ASN A 64 -17.20 -20.57 -9.34
CA ASN A 64 -16.70 -21.43 -8.26
C ASN A 64 -15.28 -21.00 -7.85
N PHE A 65 -14.99 -21.01 -6.56
CA PHE A 65 -13.68 -20.67 -5.96
C PHE A 65 -12.48 -21.27 -6.72
N PHE A 66 -12.60 -22.49 -7.24
CA PHE A 66 -11.56 -23.18 -8.01
C PHE A 66 -11.24 -22.57 -9.38
N LYS A 67 -12.21 -21.88 -10.00
CA LYS A 67 -12.02 -21.18 -11.27
C LYS A 67 -11.35 -19.81 -11.05
N VAL A 68 -11.65 -19.18 -9.91
CA VAL A 68 -10.96 -18.00 -9.39
C VAL A 68 -9.51 -18.30 -9.05
N ALA A 69 -9.25 -19.45 -8.41
CA ALA A 69 -7.92 -19.99 -8.18
C ALA A 69 -7.20 -20.44 -9.47
N GLY A 70 -7.87 -20.50 -10.63
CA GLY A 70 -7.22 -20.71 -11.92
C GLY A 70 -6.73 -19.42 -12.59
N SER A 71 -7.11 -18.25 -12.04
CA SER A 71 -6.74 -16.95 -12.59
C SER A 71 -5.38 -16.47 -12.10
N SER A 72 -4.71 -15.62 -12.88
CA SER A 72 -3.33 -15.19 -12.65
C SER A 72 -3.08 -14.46 -11.32
N GLU A 73 -4.13 -14.05 -10.59
CA GLU A 73 -4.05 -13.19 -9.42
C GLU A 73 -4.83 -13.77 -8.22
N TYR A 74 -4.32 -14.88 -7.68
CA TYR A 74 -4.92 -15.63 -6.57
C TYR A 74 -5.40 -14.76 -5.39
N GLY A 75 -4.56 -13.83 -4.93
CA GLY A 75 -4.88 -12.99 -3.77
C GLY A 75 -6.06 -12.05 -4.03
N TYR A 76 -6.06 -11.38 -5.18
CA TYR A 76 -7.15 -10.46 -5.54
C TYR A 76 -8.46 -11.21 -5.77
N GLY A 77 -8.41 -12.35 -6.47
CA GLY A 77 -9.55 -13.23 -6.67
C GLY A 77 -10.14 -13.75 -5.35
N PHE A 78 -9.28 -14.17 -4.41
CA PHE A 78 -9.71 -14.60 -3.07
C PHE A 78 -10.51 -13.53 -2.34
N PHE A 79 -10.02 -12.28 -2.30
CA PHE A 79 -10.72 -11.20 -1.61
C PHE A 79 -12.01 -10.78 -2.31
N ASN A 80 -12.08 -10.83 -3.65
CA ASN A 80 -13.33 -10.61 -4.38
C ASN A 80 -14.37 -11.68 -4.06
N TRP A 81 -13.98 -12.96 -4.09
CA TRP A 81 -14.86 -14.06 -3.72
C TRP A 81 -15.34 -13.92 -2.27
N LEU A 82 -14.43 -13.62 -1.33
CA LEU A 82 -14.77 -13.42 0.07
C LEU A 82 -15.74 -12.25 0.27
N ALA A 83 -15.55 -11.15 -0.45
CA ALA A 83 -16.47 -10.01 -0.42
C ALA A 83 -17.88 -10.43 -0.85
N HIS A 84 -18.00 -11.23 -1.92
CA HIS A 84 -19.30 -11.77 -2.36
C HIS A 84 -19.94 -12.69 -1.33
N GLN A 85 -19.18 -13.59 -0.70
CA GLN A 85 -19.69 -14.47 0.35
C GLN A 85 -20.23 -13.69 1.56
N LEU A 86 -19.61 -12.55 1.87
CA LEU A 86 -20.01 -11.66 2.96
C LEU A 86 -21.05 -10.61 2.54
N ASN A 87 -21.54 -10.64 1.30
CA ASN A 87 -22.42 -9.63 0.69
C ASN A 87 -21.87 -8.20 0.76
N TYR A 88 -20.55 -8.05 0.72
CA TYR A 88 -19.87 -6.76 0.60
C TYR A 88 -19.67 -6.36 -0.87
N SER A 89 -19.49 -5.07 -1.09
CA SER A 89 -19.15 -4.50 -2.40
C SER A 89 -17.64 -4.50 -2.65
N ILE A 90 -17.25 -4.09 -3.85
CA ILE A 90 -15.86 -3.82 -4.25
C ILE A 90 -15.10 -2.91 -3.26
N SER A 91 -15.81 -2.07 -2.49
CA SER A 91 -15.22 -1.25 -1.44
C SER A 91 -14.44 -2.08 -0.41
N PHE A 92 -14.92 -3.28 -0.04
CA PHE A 92 -14.20 -4.17 0.87
C PHE A 92 -12.81 -4.52 0.33
N VAL A 93 -12.73 -4.89 -0.94
CA VAL A 93 -11.48 -5.24 -1.62
C VAL A 93 -10.56 -4.02 -1.70
N ASN A 94 -11.12 -2.85 -1.97
CA ASN A 94 -10.37 -1.58 -1.95
C ASN A 94 -9.76 -1.30 -0.58
N PHE A 95 -10.50 -1.52 0.51
CA PHE A 95 -9.98 -1.38 1.87
C PHE A 95 -8.86 -2.40 2.15
N VAL A 96 -9.00 -3.66 1.71
CA VAL A 96 -7.91 -4.66 1.87
C VAL A 96 -6.65 -4.21 1.12
N CYS A 97 -6.77 -3.78 -0.13
CA CYS A 97 -5.62 -3.31 -0.90
C CYS A 97 -5.00 -2.04 -0.29
N ALA A 98 -5.83 -1.09 0.17
CA ALA A 98 -5.38 0.12 0.85
C ALA A 98 -4.64 -0.22 2.15
N PHE A 99 -5.11 -1.23 2.90
CA PHE A 99 -4.45 -1.70 4.12
C PHE A 99 -3.04 -2.20 3.81
N CYS A 100 -2.90 -3.07 2.80
CA CYS A 100 -1.59 -3.59 2.36
C CYS A 100 -0.63 -2.46 1.96
N LEU A 101 -1.10 -1.47 1.19
CA LEU A 101 -0.31 -0.30 0.81
C LEU A 101 0.17 0.47 2.04
N ILE A 102 -0.76 0.85 2.90
CA ILE A 102 -0.49 1.77 4.01
C ILE A 102 0.32 1.13 5.12
N ILE A 103 0.12 -0.16 5.42
CA ILE A 103 0.97 -0.84 6.41
C ILE A 103 2.43 -0.89 5.95
N GLY A 104 2.67 -1.11 4.65
CA GLY A 104 4.01 -1.06 4.07
C GLY A 104 4.65 0.31 4.17
N PHE A 105 3.91 1.36 3.79
CA PHE A 105 4.41 2.73 3.87
C PHE A 105 4.63 3.21 5.31
N TYR A 106 3.74 2.84 6.23
CA TYR A 106 3.89 3.16 7.65
C TYR A 106 5.18 2.56 8.22
N GLN A 107 5.44 1.27 7.96
CA GLN A 107 6.65 0.62 8.47
C GLN A 107 7.92 1.14 7.80
N LEU A 108 7.89 1.38 6.48
CA LEU A 108 9.02 1.94 5.75
C LEU A 108 9.36 3.37 6.22
N SER A 109 8.35 4.18 6.49
CA SER A 109 8.50 5.55 7.03
C SER A 109 9.27 5.57 8.35
N ARG A 110 9.10 4.55 9.19
CA ARG A 110 9.79 4.44 10.47
C ARG A 110 11.27 4.06 10.32
N GLN A 111 11.70 3.56 9.16
CA GLN A 111 13.11 3.26 8.88
C GLN A 111 13.92 4.54 8.60
N PHE A 112 13.33 5.52 7.90
CA PHE A 112 14.04 6.76 7.56
C PHE A 112 14.22 7.71 8.74
N LYS A 113 15.28 8.53 8.74
CA LYS A 113 15.48 9.56 9.78
C LYS A 113 14.29 10.51 9.93
N HIS A 114 13.64 10.84 8.81
CA HIS A 114 12.46 11.70 8.75
C HIS A 114 11.20 10.86 8.51
N LEU A 115 10.24 10.93 9.44
CA LEU A 115 9.04 10.06 9.42
C LEU A 115 8.18 10.24 8.15
N PHE A 116 8.08 11.46 7.62
CA PHE A 116 7.21 11.74 6.46
C PHE A 116 7.93 11.65 5.11
N LEU A 117 9.21 11.25 5.08
CA LEU A 117 10.00 11.26 3.86
C LEU A 117 9.49 10.22 2.84
N ALA A 118 9.18 9.01 3.31
CA ALA A 118 8.64 7.97 2.44
C ALA A 118 7.30 8.40 1.82
N PHE A 119 6.43 9.01 2.61
CA PHE A 119 5.16 9.56 2.13
C PHE A 119 5.36 10.70 1.13
N LEU A 120 6.35 11.59 1.31
CA LEU A 120 6.62 12.69 0.38
C LEU A 120 6.99 12.18 -1.01
N ILE A 121 7.86 11.18 -1.09
CA ILE A 121 8.29 10.57 -2.35
C ILE A 121 7.13 9.80 -2.99
N ALA A 122 6.42 9.00 -2.19
CA ALA A 122 5.34 8.14 -2.68
C ALA A 122 4.08 8.91 -3.07
N PHE A 123 3.82 10.07 -2.48
CA PHE A 123 2.55 10.77 -2.67
C PHE A 123 2.32 11.16 -4.13
N SER A 124 3.34 11.67 -4.80
CA SER A 124 3.26 12.24 -6.15
C SER A 124 2.74 11.28 -7.20
N TYR A 125 3.04 9.98 -7.08
CA TYR A 125 2.62 8.98 -8.05
C TYR A 125 2.04 7.73 -7.40
N THR A 126 2.76 7.11 -6.47
CA THR A 126 2.35 5.84 -5.88
C THR A 126 1.03 5.96 -5.12
N ILE A 127 0.81 7.00 -4.32
CA ILE A 127 -0.44 7.14 -3.56
C ILE A 127 -1.58 7.65 -4.46
N ILE A 128 -1.33 8.69 -5.28
CA ILE A 128 -2.36 9.31 -6.11
C ILE A 128 -2.75 8.40 -7.29
N ALA A 129 -1.79 7.97 -8.11
CA ALA A 129 -2.10 7.22 -9.33
C ALA A 129 -2.29 5.73 -9.03
N VAL A 130 -1.33 5.11 -8.34
CA VAL A 130 -1.36 3.66 -8.10
C VAL A 130 -2.33 3.29 -6.98
N GLY A 131 -2.34 4.06 -5.89
CA GLY A 131 -3.25 3.85 -4.77
C GLY A 131 -4.72 4.05 -5.15
N MET A 132 -5.04 5.10 -5.91
CA MET A 132 -6.43 5.42 -6.29
C MET A 132 -6.89 4.76 -7.60
N GLY A 133 -6.00 4.25 -8.44
CA GLY A 133 -6.36 3.52 -9.67
C GLY A 133 -6.08 2.03 -9.51
N TYR A 134 -4.80 1.68 -9.59
CA TYR A 134 -4.30 0.31 -9.74
C TYR A 134 -4.26 -0.48 -8.41
N THR A 135 -5.42 -0.82 -7.83
CA THR A 135 -5.55 -1.51 -6.53
C THR A 135 -4.67 -2.74 -6.34
N ARG A 136 -4.57 -3.57 -7.37
CA ARG A 136 -3.76 -4.79 -7.37
C ARG A 136 -2.27 -4.48 -7.21
N GLN A 137 -1.79 -3.53 -8.00
CA GLN A 137 -0.39 -3.09 -7.98
C GLN A 137 -0.08 -2.35 -6.68
N SER A 138 -1.03 -1.55 -6.19
CA SER A 138 -0.97 -0.87 -4.89
C SER A 138 -0.75 -1.86 -3.75
N ALA A 139 -1.53 -2.95 -3.69
CA ALA A 139 -1.37 -3.99 -2.67
C ALA A 139 0.02 -4.66 -2.76
N ALA A 140 0.48 -4.98 -3.98
CA ALA A 140 1.80 -5.59 -4.19
C ALA A 140 2.95 -4.67 -3.73
N ILE A 141 2.91 -3.39 -4.11
CA ILE A 141 3.89 -2.39 -3.67
C ILE A 141 3.90 -2.27 -2.15
N GLY A 142 2.72 -2.25 -1.51
CA GLY A 142 2.60 -2.26 -0.05
C GLY A 142 3.34 -3.41 0.62
N LEU A 143 3.10 -4.63 0.14
CA LEU A 143 3.77 -5.83 0.64
C LEU A 143 5.28 -5.79 0.43
N VAL A 144 5.73 -5.30 -0.73
CA VAL A 144 7.16 -5.11 -1.03
C VAL A 144 7.78 -4.09 -0.06
N CYS A 145 7.15 -2.94 0.16
CA CYS A 145 7.61 -1.94 1.12
C CYS A 145 7.67 -2.51 2.55
N TYR A 146 6.68 -3.30 2.95
CA TYR A 146 6.68 -3.98 4.25
C TYR A 146 7.87 -4.94 4.37
N ALA A 147 8.10 -5.79 3.36
CA ALA A 147 9.21 -6.73 3.33
C ALA A 147 10.57 -6.01 3.40
N PHE A 148 10.77 -4.97 2.59
CA PHE A 148 11.98 -4.14 2.63
C PHE A 148 12.18 -3.47 3.99
N SER A 149 11.11 -2.98 4.63
CA SER A 149 11.23 -2.34 5.94
C SER A 149 11.75 -3.29 7.02
N ASN A 150 11.38 -4.58 6.95
CA ASN A 150 11.88 -5.60 7.85
C ASN A 150 13.34 -5.96 7.52
N LEU A 151 13.67 -6.09 6.23
CA LEU A 151 15.05 -6.40 5.80
C LEU A 151 16.06 -5.34 6.25
N ILE A 152 15.69 -4.06 6.22
CA ILE A 152 16.56 -2.95 6.67
C ILE A 152 16.83 -3.03 8.18
N CYS A 153 15.91 -3.60 8.97
CA CYS A 153 16.08 -3.81 10.41
C CYS A 153 16.88 -5.07 10.75
N THR A 154 17.07 -6.00 9.81
CA THR A 154 17.78 -7.26 10.06
C THR A 154 19.28 -7.01 10.20
N LYS A 155 19.94 -7.66 11.18
CA LYS A 155 21.39 -7.59 11.36
C LYS A 155 22.10 -8.21 10.14
N PRO A 156 23.29 -7.70 9.74
CA PRO A 156 24.00 -8.20 8.55
C PRO A 156 24.35 -9.69 8.59
N GLU A 157 24.49 -10.27 9.79
CA GLU A 157 24.80 -11.69 10.00
C GLU A 157 23.64 -12.64 9.60
N GLU A 158 22.39 -12.18 9.69
CA GLU A 158 21.21 -12.99 9.30
C GLU A 158 20.88 -12.85 7.79
N MET A 159 21.47 -11.86 7.11
CA MET A 159 21.33 -11.70 5.66
C MET A 159 22.22 -12.65 4.85
N GLU A 160 23.16 -13.36 5.47
CA GLU A 160 23.99 -14.37 4.78
C GLU A 160 23.16 -15.53 4.23
N ILE A 161 22.03 -15.87 4.85
CA ILE A 161 21.13 -16.94 4.36
C ILE A 161 20.43 -16.52 3.05
N PHE A 162 20.27 -15.20 2.80
CA PHE A 162 19.72 -14.66 1.55
C PHE A 162 20.78 -14.32 0.49
N ARG A 163 22.08 -14.47 0.79
CA ARG A 163 23.13 -14.49 -0.24
C ARG A 163 23.08 -15.82 -1.00
N VAL A 164 22.03 -16.03 -1.78
CA VAL A 164 22.11 -16.91 -2.93
C VAL A 164 22.96 -16.17 -3.96
N ASP A 165 24.26 -16.48 -3.96
CA ASP A 165 25.24 -16.28 -5.03
C ASP A 165 24.85 -15.26 -6.13
N CYS A 166 24.88 -13.98 -5.79
CA CYS A 166 24.90 -12.91 -6.79
C CYS A 166 26.25 -12.20 -6.71
N PRO A 167 27.27 -12.67 -7.46
CA PRO A 167 28.58 -12.04 -7.47
C PRO A 167 28.49 -10.81 -8.36
N CYS A 168 28.03 -9.67 -7.84
CA CYS A 168 28.28 -8.31 -8.35
C CYS A 168 27.32 -7.29 -7.70
N LEU A 169 27.52 -6.93 -6.43
CA LEU A 169 27.13 -5.57 -5.97
C LEU A 169 27.80 -5.23 -4.62
N PHE A 170 29.12 -5.13 -4.63
CA PHE A 170 29.83 -4.23 -3.72
C PHE A 170 30.57 -3.22 -4.59
N ILE A 171 30.08 -1.99 -4.64
CA ILE A 171 30.86 -0.85 -5.10
C ILE A 171 30.76 0.22 -4.00
N SER A 172 31.90 0.32 -3.30
CA SER A 172 32.48 1.44 -2.54
C SER A 172 31.57 2.36 -1.72
#